data_AF-A0AAV0RWD7-F1
#
_entry.id   AF-A0AAV0RWD7-F1
#
_cell.length_a   1.000
_cell.length_b   1.000
_cell.length_c   1.000
_cell.angle_alpha   90.00
_cell.angle_beta   90.00
_cell.angle_gamma   90.00
#
_symmetry.space_group_name_H-M   'P 1'
#
loop_
_entity.id
_entity.type
_entity.pdbx_description
1 polymer ?
#
loop_
_entity_poly.entity_id
_entity_poly.type
_entity_poly.pdbx_seq_one_letter_code
_entity_poly.pdbx_strand_id
1 'polypeptide(L)'
;AGNKKIRKPKPWKHSEPITRAQLVQKRDEFWDTAPHYGGQKEIWDALRVAAEAELSLAQAIVDSAGVIVQSEDLTICYDERGAKYELPKYVLSEPTNLIPDN
;
A
#
# COMPACT_ATOMS: atom_id res chain seq x y z
N ALA A 1 4.90 -14.42 17.25
CA ALA A 1 3.53 -14.52 16.70
C ALA A 1 3.65 -14.34 15.19
N GLY A 2 3.07 -15.24 14.38
CA GLY A 2 3.35 -15.30 12.95
C GLY A 2 2.87 -14.05 12.21
N ASN A 3 3.77 -13.40 11.49
CA ASN A 3 3.45 -12.30 10.59
C ASN A 3 2.47 -12.83 9.53
N LYS A 4 1.32 -12.15 9.35
CA LYS A 4 0.32 -12.57 8.35
C LYS A 4 0.97 -12.51 6.96
N LYS A 5 0.78 -13.58 6.18
CA LYS A 5 1.26 -13.61 4.79
C LYS A 5 0.49 -12.57 3.97
N ILE A 6 1.21 -11.61 3.43
CA ILE A 6 0.67 -10.62 2.50
C ILE A 6 0.15 -11.35 1.26
N ARG A 7 -1.01 -10.94 0.80
CA ARG A 7 -1.66 -11.41 -0.42
C ARG A 7 -1.99 -10.23 -1.31
N LYS A 8 -2.08 -10.48 -2.61
CA LYS A 8 -2.50 -9.43 -3.54
C LYS A 8 -3.92 -9.00 -3.16
N PRO A 9 -4.18 -7.69 -3.06
CA PRO A 9 -5.52 -7.18 -2.85
C PRO A 9 -6.47 -7.78 -3.86
N LYS A 10 -7.67 -8.14 -3.39
CA LYS A 10 -8.77 -8.52 -4.28
C LYS A 10 -8.94 -7.45 -5.36
N PRO A 11 -9.22 -7.85 -6.62
CA PRO A 11 -9.46 -6.91 -7.70
C PRO A 11 -10.53 -5.91 -7.27
N TRP A 12 -10.18 -4.63 -7.31
CA TRP A 12 -11.02 -3.56 -6.83
C TRP A 12 -11.45 -2.69 -8.01
N LYS A 13 -12.62 -2.07 -7.88
CA LYS A 13 -13.17 -1.16 -8.87
C LYS A 13 -13.16 0.24 -8.28
N HIS A 14 -12.55 1.19 -8.98
CA HIS A 14 -12.66 2.61 -8.63
C HIS A 14 -14.09 3.09 -8.94
N SER A 15 -14.64 3.97 -8.09
CA SER A 15 -16.01 4.48 -8.23
C SER A 15 -16.23 5.14 -9.60
N GLU A 16 -15.19 5.81 -10.09
CA GLU A 16 -15.16 6.49 -11.39
C GLU A 16 -14.10 5.85 -12.30
N PRO A 17 -14.29 5.82 -13.63
CA PRO A 17 -13.25 5.43 -14.57
C PRO A 17 -12.08 6.41 -14.49
N ILE A 18 -10.90 5.92 -14.13
CA ILE A 18 -9.67 6.72 -14.06
C ILE A 18 -8.65 6.20 -15.06
N THR A 19 -7.85 7.11 -15.63
CA THR A 19 -6.75 6.74 -16.51
C THR A 19 -5.55 6.26 -15.69
N ARG A 20 -4.62 5.54 -16.33
CA ARG A 20 -3.34 5.18 -15.72
C ARG A 20 -2.61 6.42 -15.18
N ALA A 21 -2.64 7.53 -15.92
CA ALA A 21 -2.04 8.79 -15.51
C ALA A 21 -2.68 9.37 -14.24
N GLN A 22 -4.01 9.33 -14.13
CA GLN A 22 -4.71 9.75 -12.91
C GLN A 22 -4.44 8.83 -11.73
N LEU A 23 -4.36 7.50 -11.97
CA LEU A 23 -3.99 6.55 -10.92
C LEU A 23 -2.60 6.86 -10.38
N VAL A 24 -1.62 7.07 -11.26
CA VAL A 24 -0.24 7.40 -10.86
C VAL A 24 -0.19 8.72 -10.11
N GLN A 25 -0.90 9.76 -10.55
CA GLN A 25 -0.98 11.03 -9.82
C GLN A 25 -1.56 10.86 -8.42
N LYS A 26 -2.66 10.11 -8.27
CA LYS A 26 -3.25 9.81 -6.94
C LYS A 26 -2.29 9.01 -6.05
N ARG A 27 -1.49 8.11 -6.62
CA ARG A 27 -0.45 7.37 -5.88
C ARG A 27 0.62 8.31 -5.37
N ASP A 28 1.11 9.19 -6.24
CA ASP A 28 2.18 10.12 -5.90
C ASP A 28 1.73 11.10 -4.81
N GLU A 29 0.54 11.69 -4.96
CA GLU A 29 -0.06 12.58 -3.96
C GLU A 29 -0.28 11.88 -2.60
N PHE A 30 -0.68 10.60 -2.64
CA PHE A 30 -0.79 9.81 -1.42
C PHE A 30 0.58 9.61 -0.76
N TRP A 31 1.62 9.26 -1.52
CA TRP A 31 2.96 9.04 -0.96
C TRP A 31 3.63 10.33 -0.47
N ASP A 32 3.34 11.47 -1.10
CA ASP A 32 3.79 12.79 -0.65
C ASP A 32 3.13 13.17 0.70
N THR A 33 1.83 12.88 0.84
CA THR A 33 1.07 13.18 2.06
C THR A 33 1.17 12.10 3.14
N ALA A 34 1.51 10.86 2.80
CA ALA A 34 1.68 9.70 3.68
C ALA A 34 2.40 10.01 5.02
N PRO A 35 3.62 10.60 5.02
CA PRO A 35 4.33 10.92 6.27
C PRO A 35 3.59 11.91 7.18
N HIS A 36 2.60 12.65 6.67
CA HIS A 36 1.79 13.57 7.46
C HIS A 36 0.63 12.89 8.21
N TYR A 37 0.22 11.68 7.81
CA TYR A 37 -0.86 10.93 8.48
C TYR A 37 -0.42 10.33 9.83
N GLY A 38 0.86 10.42 10.17
CA GLY A 38 1.44 9.91 11.41
C GLY A 38 2.31 8.67 11.20
N GLY A 39 2.94 8.20 12.27
CA GLY A 39 3.90 7.10 12.22
C GLY A 39 5.32 7.56 11.86
N GLN A 40 6.17 6.61 11.47
CA GLN A 40 7.57 6.86 11.12
C GLN A 40 7.74 6.89 9.61
N LYS A 41 8.50 7.87 9.10
CA LYS A 41 8.79 7.98 7.66
C LYS A 41 9.48 6.73 7.11
N GLU A 42 10.33 6.08 7.92
CA GLU A 42 11.01 4.83 7.58
C GLU A 42 10.03 3.68 7.30
N ILE A 43 8.94 3.62 8.07
CA ILE A 43 7.88 2.62 7.87
C ILE A 43 7.08 2.95 6.61
N TRP A 44 6.77 4.23 6.37
CA TRP A 44 6.14 4.66 5.13
C TRP A 44 6.98 4.32 3.90
N ASP A 45 8.29 4.51 3.97
CA ASP A 45 9.22 4.14 2.91
C ASP A 45 9.23 2.62 2.68
N ALA A 46 9.35 1.83 3.76
CA ALA A 46 9.28 0.38 3.70
C ALA A 46 7.94 -0.11 3.09
N LEU A 47 6.81 0.48 3.48
CA LEU A 47 5.49 0.18 2.92
C LEU A 47 5.40 0.53 1.44
N ARG A 48 6.04 1.64 1.00
CA ARG A 48 6.10 2.02 -0.42
C ARG A 48 6.87 0.99 -1.23
N VAL A 49 8.07 0.64 -0.77
CA VAL A 49 8.88 -0.39 -1.42
C VAL A 49 8.12 -1.73 -1.43
N ALA A 50 7.45 -2.08 -0.33
CA ALA A 50 6.65 -3.31 -0.24
C ALA A 50 5.43 -3.29 -1.19
N ALA A 51 4.80 -2.14 -1.41
CA ALA A 51 3.67 -2.00 -2.33
C ALA A 51 4.08 -2.14 -3.80
N GLU A 52 5.29 -1.72 -4.16
CA GLU A 52 5.85 -1.85 -5.52
C GLU A 52 6.54 -3.21 -5.75
N ALA A 53 6.95 -3.87 -4.68
CA ALA A 53 7.60 -5.17 -4.69
C ALA A 53 6.64 -6.35 -4.89
N GLU A 54 7.19 -7.50 -5.28
CA GLU A 54 6.43 -8.76 -5.29
C GLU A 54 6.13 -9.26 -3.88
N LEU A 55 5.08 -10.08 -3.71
CA LEU A 55 4.61 -10.56 -2.40
C LEU A 55 5.72 -11.08 -1.49
N SER A 56 6.66 -11.86 -2.04
CA SER A 56 7.79 -12.40 -1.25
C SER A 56 8.71 -11.31 -0.72
N LEU A 57 9.01 -10.30 -1.54
CA LEU A 57 9.88 -9.20 -1.16
C LEU A 57 9.15 -8.21 -0.25
N ALA A 58 7.88 -7.90 -0.56
CA ALA A 58 7.00 -7.12 0.30
C ALA A 58 6.94 -7.69 1.72
N GLN A 59 6.82 -9.02 1.84
CA GLN A 59 6.85 -9.71 3.13
C GLN A 59 8.18 -9.52 3.86
N ALA A 60 9.30 -9.66 3.17
CA ALA A 60 10.62 -9.46 3.77
C ALA A 60 10.81 -8.01 4.24
N ILE A 61 10.31 -7.03 3.47
CA ILE A 61 10.41 -5.62 3.81
C ILE A 61 9.58 -5.30 5.05
N VAL A 62 8.31 -5.71 5.12
CA VAL A 62 7.47 -5.46 6.31
C VAL A 62 8.03 -6.17 7.54
N ASP A 63 8.56 -7.38 7.39
CA ASP A 63 9.15 -8.13 8.49
C ASP A 63 10.43 -7.46 9.00
N SER A 64 11.29 -7.00 8.08
CA SER A 64 12.50 -6.25 8.39
C SER A 64 12.21 -4.88 9.00
N ALA A 65 11.07 -4.27 8.67
CA ALA A 65 10.64 -2.98 9.20
C ALA A 65 9.87 -3.08 10.51
N GLY A 66 9.60 -4.28 11.04
CA GLY A 66 8.77 -4.44 12.26
C GLY A 66 7.28 -4.14 12.02
N VAL A 67 6.82 -4.18 10.77
CA VAL A 67 5.43 -3.90 10.41
C VAL A 67 4.57 -5.14 10.56
N ILE A 68 3.54 -5.01 11.39
CA ILE A 68 2.49 -5.98 11.68
C ILE A 68 1.35 -5.76 10.70
N VAL A 69 1.22 -6.68 9.73
CA VAL A 69 0.16 -6.65 8.72
C VAL A 69 -1.17 -7.10 9.33
N GLN A 70 -2.13 -6.18 9.51
CA GLN A 70 -3.45 -6.53 10.04
C GLN A 70 -4.34 -7.13 8.95
N SER A 71 -4.37 -6.49 7.79
CA SER A 71 -5.10 -6.94 6.61
C SER A 71 -4.15 -7.64 5.64
N GLU A 72 -4.48 -8.86 5.21
CA GLU A 72 -3.64 -9.65 4.27
C GLU A 72 -3.27 -8.85 3.01
N ASP A 73 -4.10 -7.89 2.62
CA ASP A 73 -3.94 -7.08 1.42
C ASP A 73 -3.02 -5.84 1.59
N LEU A 74 -2.28 -5.70 2.70
CA LEU A 74 -1.50 -4.50 3.07
C LEU A 74 -2.32 -3.21 3.25
N THR A 75 -3.65 -3.26 3.19
CA THR A 75 -4.49 -2.07 3.32
C THR A 75 -4.43 -1.44 4.71
N ILE A 76 -4.19 -2.25 5.74
CA ILE A 76 -4.05 -1.80 7.13
C ILE A 76 -2.87 -2.53 7.77
N CYS A 77 -1.89 -1.75 8.20
CA CYS A 77 -0.65 -2.20 8.82
C CYS A 77 -0.41 -1.44 10.11
N TYR A 78 0.30 -2.04 11.05
CA TYR A 78 0.70 -1.44 12.30
C TYR A 78 2.20 -1.57 12.48
N ASP A 79 2.83 -0.60 13.12
CA ASP A 79 4.21 -0.74 13.58
C ASP A 79 4.24 -1.34 15.00
N GLU A 80 5.39 -1.84 15.45
CA GLU A 80 5.58 -2.36 16.82
C GLU A 80 5.24 -1.32 17.90
N ARG A 81 5.32 -0.02 17.56
CA ARG A 81 4.95 1.08 18.44
C ARG A 81 3.44 1.35 18.51
N GLY A 82 2.63 0.63 17.73
CA GLY A 82 1.18 0.81 17.65
C GLY A 82 0.72 1.92 16.69
N ALA A 83 1.62 2.48 15.87
CA ALA A 83 1.23 3.42 14.82
C ALA A 83 0.46 2.70 13.71
N LYS A 84 -0.66 3.27 13.27
CA LYS A 84 -1.52 2.70 12.21
C LYS A 84 -1.16 3.30 10.85
N TYR A 85 -1.00 2.46 9.85
CA TYR A 85 -0.74 2.81 8.46
C TYR A 85 -1.88 2.27 7.60
N GLU A 86 -2.54 3.15 6.86
CA GLU A 86 -3.66 2.80 6.00
C GLU A 86 -3.27 3.05 4.55
N LEU A 87 -3.14 1.98 3.77
CA LEU A 87 -2.83 2.06 2.36
C LEU A 87 -4.10 1.86 1.53
N PRO A 88 -4.48 2.85 0.71
CA PRO A 88 -5.57 2.70 -0.22
C PRO A 88 -5.30 1.59 -1.24
N LYS A 89 -6.35 0.90 -1.66
CA LYS A 89 -6.25 -0.15 -2.69
C LYS A 89 -5.63 0.36 -3.99
N TYR A 90 -5.83 1.64 -4.32
CA TYR A 90 -5.27 2.25 -5.51
C TYR A 90 -3.76 2.37 -5.50
N VAL A 91 -3.15 2.43 -4.31
CA VAL A 91 -1.69 2.43 -4.13
C VAL A 91 -1.13 1.03 -4.30
N LEU A 92 -1.86 0.03 -3.79
CA LEU A 92 -1.42 -1.36 -3.74
C LEU A 92 -1.69 -2.12 -5.04
N SER A 93 -2.73 -1.74 -5.79
CA SER A 93 -3.10 -2.43 -7.02
C SER A 93 -3.88 -1.55 -7.98
N GLU A 94 -3.86 -1.91 -9.24
CA GLU A 94 -4.59 -1.21 -10.30
C GLU A 94 -6.08 -1.58 -10.27
N PRO A 95 -6.99 -0.61 -10.46
CA PRO A 95 -8.41 -0.92 -10.54
C PRO A 95 -8.71 -1.67 -11.83
N THR A 96 -9.73 -2.52 -11.80
CA THR A 96 -10.18 -3.23 -13.01
C THR A 96 -10.82 -2.33 -14.06
N ASN A 97 -11.15 -1.09 -13.70
CA ASN A 97 -11.82 -0.10 -14.54
C ASN A 97 -10.85 1.01 -14.99
N LEU A 98 -9.62 0.64 -15.36
CA LEU A 98 -8.68 1.56 -15.98
C LEU A 98 -9.12 1.87 -17.41
N ILE A 99 -9.24 3.16 -17.73
CA ILE A 99 -9.49 3.63 -19.09
C ILE A 99 -8.17 4.03 -19.77
N PRO A 100 -8.01 3.78 -21.08
CA PRO A 100 -6.87 4.29 -21.84
C PRO A 100 -6.89 5.82 -21.86
N ASP A 101 -5.71 6.43 -21.81
CA ASP A 101 -5.55 7.87 -22.07
C ASP A 101 -5.75 8.07 -23.58
N ASN A 102 -6.73 8.87 -23.97
CA ASN A 102 -7.13 9.06 -25.37
C ASN A 102 -6.76 10.44 -25.88
#